data_AF-A0A849RFH6-F1
#
_entry.id   AF-A0A849RFH6-F1
#
_cell.length_a   1.000
_cell.length_b   1.000
_cell.length_c   1.000
_cell.angle_alpha   90.00
_cell.angle_beta   90.00
_cell.angle_gamma   90.00
#
_symmetry.space_group_name_H-M   'P 1'
#
loop_
_entity.id
_entity.type
_entity.pdbx_description
1 polymer ?
#
loop_
_entity_poly.entity_id
_entity_poly.type
_entity_poly.pdbx_seq_one_letter_code
_entity_poly.pdbx_strand_id
1 'polypeptide(L)'
;LLLSAAENKLEHGMRWIESKSLSILSDAENRADKEWEKVLFQADRRIDDAERETGFYYRRLFELGQQKIDDAANRAESLAREILGVGPQATLRRGFAIVRDENGEPVVTAAQAVQEASLNIEFRDGTIDVKTAAN
;
A
#
# COMPACT_ATOMS: atom_id res chain seq x y z
N LEU A 1 -51.11 76.42 14.07
CA LEU A 1 -50.56 76.16 12.71
C LEU A 1 -49.12 75.63 12.77
N LEU A 2 -48.18 76.32 13.43
CA LEU A 2 -46.78 75.87 13.50
C LEU A 2 -46.57 74.55 14.29
N LEU A 3 -47.30 74.34 15.40
CA LEU A 3 -47.20 73.12 16.22
C LEU A 3 -47.67 71.86 15.45
N SER A 4 -48.84 71.94 14.82
CA SER A 4 -49.39 70.86 13.99
C SER A 4 -48.50 70.53 12.78
N ALA A 5 -47.85 71.51 12.17
CA ALA A 5 -46.89 71.26 11.08
C ALA A 5 -45.62 70.54 11.58
N ALA A 6 -45.16 70.85 12.80
CA ALA A 6 -44.01 70.18 13.41
C ALA A 6 -44.35 68.74 13.83
N GLU A 7 -45.53 68.50 14.43
CA GLU A 7 -46.02 67.18 14.80
C GLU A 7 -46.16 66.26 13.58
N ASN A 8 -46.75 66.76 12.50
CA ASN A 8 -46.92 65.99 11.27
C ASN A 8 -45.56 65.62 10.62
N LYS A 9 -44.58 66.53 10.67
CA LYS A 9 -43.22 66.26 10.18
C LYS A 9 -42.50 65.21 11.03
N LEU A 10 -42.71 65.20 12.35
CA LEU A 10 -42.16 64.18 13.24
C LEU A 10 -42.80 62.80 12.99
N GLU A 11 -44.12 62.76 12.81
CA GLU A 11 -44.84 61.52 12.53
C GLU A 11 -44.40 60.89 11.20
N HIS A 12 -44.25 61.70 10.15
CA HIS A 12 -43.71 61.25 8.88
C HIS A 12 -42.26 60.77 8.99
N GLY A 13 -41.42 61.47 9.76
CA GLY A 13 -40.04 61.05 10.01
C GLY A 13 -39.97 59.70 10.73
N MET A 14 -40.79 59.48 11.76
CA MET A 14 -40.85 58.22 12.50
C MET A 14 -41.32 57.07 11.61
N ARG A 15 -42.38 57.26 10.81
CA ARG A 15 -42.85 56.23 9.85
C ARG A 15 -41.80 55.90 8.79
N TRP A 16 -41.05 56.90 8.33
CA TRP A 16 -39.95 56.67 7.38
C TRP A 16 -38.81 55.85 8.01
N ILE A 17 -38.42 56.17 9.25
CA ILE A 17 -37.39 55.42 9.98
C ILE A 17 -37.86 53.98 10.20
N GLU A 18 -39.08 53.77 10.68
CA GLU A 18 -39.65 52.44 10.92
C GLU A 18 -39.66 51.60 9.63
N SER A 19 -40.20 52.15 8.54
CA SER A 19 -40.23 51.47 7.24
C SER A 19 -38.83 51.15 6.73
N LYS A 20 -37.89 52.09 6.87
CA LYS A 20 -36.51 51.88 6.40
C LYS A 20 -35.78 50.83 7.23
N SER A 21 -35.96 50.83 8.55
CA SER A 21 -35.38 49.81 9.43
C SER A 21 -35.94 48.42 9.14
N LEU A 22 -37.25 48.28 8.96
CA LEU A 22 -37.88 47.01 8.58
C LEU A 22 -37.33 46.48 7.24
N SER A 23 -37.17 47.36 6.25
CA SER A 23 -36.56 46.98 4.96
C SER A 23 -35.11 46.53 5.11
N ILE A 24 -34.30 47.24 5.90
CA ILE A 24 -32.89 46.87 6.12
C ILE A 24 -32.77 45.52 6.84
N LEU A 25 -33.62 45.28 7.85
CA LEU A 25 -33.67 44.02 8.59
C LEU A 25 -34.07 42.87 7.67
N SER A 26 -35.13 43.02 6.89
CA SER A 26 -35.57 42.00 5.93
C SER A 26 -34.50 41.72 4.87
N ASP A 27 -33.82 42.75 4.37
CA ASP A 27 -32.70 42.57 3.43
C ASP A 27 -31.51 41.85 4.08
N ALA A 28 -31.22 42.13 5.36
CA ALA A 28 -30.16 41.49 6.10
C ALA A 28 -30.47 40.00 6.37
N GLU A 29 -31.70 39.68 6.77
CA GLU A 29 -32.18 38.32 6.95
C GLU A 29 -32.08 37.52 5.64
N ASN A 30 -32.63 38.05 4.54
CA ASN A 30 -32.56 37.40 3.24
C ASN A 30 -31.12 37.17 2.75
N ARG A 31 -30.19 38.06 3.09
CA ARG A 31 -28.76 37.87 2.79
C ARG A 31 -28.16 36.77 3.66
N ALA A 32 -28.47 36.76 4.96
CA ALA A 32 -27.98 35.73 5.86
C ALA A 32 -28.45 34.33 5.44
N ASP A 33 -29.72 34.18 5.03
CA ASP A 33 -30.27 32.92 4.55
C ASP A 33 -29.54 32.42 3.30
N LYS A 34 -29.30 33.30 2.33
CA LYS A 34 -28.57 32.95 1.10
C LYS A 34 -27.12 32.56 1.35
N GLU A 35 -26.44 33.26 2.25
CA GLU A 35 -25.07 32.88 2.63
C GLU A 35 -25.05 31.57 3.40
N TRP A 36 -26.05 31.30 4.24
CA TRP A 36 -26.19 30.03 4.94
C TRP A 36 -26.41 28.86 3.97
N GLU A 37 -27.31 29.02 2.99
CA GLU A 37 -27.52 28.01 1.93
C GLU A 37 -26.23 27.72 1.15
N LYS A 38 -25.45 28.76 0.82
CA LYS A 38 -24.16 28.59 0.15
C LYS A 38 -23.17 27.81 1.02
N VAL A 39 -23.08 28.12 2.31
CA VAL A 39 -22.19 27.41 3.25
C VAL A 39 -22.58 25.94 3.33
N LEU A 40 -23.86 25.63 3.46
CA LEU A 40 -24.35 24.24 3.49
C LEU A 40 -24.01 23.51 2.19
N PHE A 41 -24.29 24.11 1.03
CA PHE A 41 -23.99 23.50 -0.26
C PHE A 41 -22.48 23.29 -0.51
N GLN A 42 -21.64 24.20 -0.02
CA GLN A 42 -20.19 24.05 -0.08
C GLN A 42 -19.69 22.97 0.88
N ALA A 43 -20.26 22.87 2.09
CA ALA A 43 -19.92 21.83 3.04
C ALA A 43 -20.26 20.44 2.49
N ASP A 44 -21.45 20.28 1.92
CA ASP A 44 -21.92 19.04 1.31
C ASP A 44 -21.00 18.58 0.17
N ARG A 45 -20.70 19.49 -0.78
CA ARG A 45 -19.75 19.18 -1.87
C ARG A 45 -18.36 18.81 -1.37
N ARG A 46 -17.86 19.46 -0.31
CA ARG A 46 -16.56 19.11 0.27
C ARG A 46 -16.56 17.74 0.94
N ILE A 47 -17.68 17.34 1.54
CA ILE A 47 -17.84 16.00 2.11
C ILE A 47 -17.84 14.97 0.97
N ASP A 48 -18.66 15.18 -0.07
CA ASP A 48 -18.73 14.30 -1.24
C ASP A 48 -17.38 14.15 -1.96
N ASP A 49 -16.64 15.24 -2.10
CA ASP A 49 -15.30 15.23 -2.69
C ASP A 49 -14.32 14.44 -1.81
N ALA A 50 -14.33 14.69 -0.49
CA ALA A 50 -13.46 13.98 0.45
C ALA A 50 -13.76 12.49 0.53
N GLU A 51 -15.04 12.09 0.49
CA GLU A 51 -15.45 10.69 0.47
C GLU A 51 -14.99 9.98 -0.81
N ARG A 52 -15.16 10.63 -1.97
CA ARG A 52 -14.71 10.10 -3.26
C ARG A 52 -13.20 9.95 -3.31
N GLU A 53 -12.46 10.95 -2.84
CA GLU A 53 -11.00 10.93 -2.79
C GLU A 53 -10.50 9.81 -1.87
N THR A 54 -11.08 9.69 -0.68
CA THR A 54 -10.77 8.61 0.27
C THR A 54 -11.03 7.23 -0.34
N GLY A 55 -12.20 7.05 -0.97
CA GLY A 55 -12.54 5.80 -1.65
C GLY A 55 -11.61 5.46 -2.83
N PHE A 56 -11.10 6.48 -3.54
CA PHE A 56 -10.08 6.29 -4.58
C PHE A 56 -8.76 5.80 -3.98
N TYR A 57 -8.25 6.44 -2.92
CA TYR A 57 -6.99 6.03 -2.30
C TYR A 57 -7.06 4.63 -1.68
N TYR A 58 -8.17 4.26 -1.04
CA TYR A 58 -8.35 2.91 -0.51
C TYR A 58 -8.26 1.86 -1.62
N ARG A 59 -9.02 2.02 -2.71
CA ARG A 59 -8.96 1.08 -3.84
C ARG A 59 -7.54 0.98 -4.40
N ARG A 60 -6.88 2.11 -4.60
CA ARG A 60 -5.52 2.14 -5.14
C ARG A 60 -4.51 1.46 -4.22
N LEU A 61 -4.65 1.67 -2.90
CA LEU A 61 -3.79 1.04 -1.90
C LEU A 61 -3.97 -0.49 -1.91
N PHE A 62 -5.20 -0.98 -1.97
CA PHE A 62 -5.49 -2.42 -2.03
C PHE A 62 -4.96 -3.05 -3.32
N GLU A 63 -5.17 -2.43 -4.48
CA GLU A 63 -4.65 -2.91 -5.76
C GLU A 63 -3.12 -3.01 -5.77
N LEU A 64 -2.43 -1.95 -5.34
CA LEU A 64 -0.98 -1.92 -5.28
C LEU A 64 -0.45 -2.91 -4.24
N GLY A 65 -1.11 -3.03 -3.10
CA GLY A 65 -0.76 -3.98 -2.05
C GLY A 65 -0.83 -5.42 -2.55
N GLN A 66 -1.94 -5.80 -3.20
CA GLN A 66 -2.11 -7.13 -3.77
C GLN A 66 -1.07 -7.42 -4.84
N GLN A 67 -0.85 -6.49 -5.76
CA GLN A 67 0.18 -6.63 -6.80
C GLN A 67 1.58 -6.85 -6.19
N LYS A 68 1.94 -6.13 -5.12
CA LYS A 68 3.23 -6.30 -4.44
C LYS A 68 3.36 -7.65 -3.74
N ILE A 69 2.28 -8.17 -3.17
CA ILE A 69 2.26 -9.50 -2.55
C ILE A 69 2.46 -10.57 -3.61
N ASP A 70 1.73 -10.48 -4.73
CA ASP A 70 1.82 -11.44 -5.83
C ASP A 70 3.23 -11.43 -6.46
N ASP A 71 3.81 -10.25 -6.68
CA ASP A 71 5.19 -10.09 -7.15
C ASP A 71 6.20 -10.73 -6.20
N ALA A 72 6.03 -10.52 -4.88
CA ALA A 72 6.90 -11.09 -3.86
C ALA A 72 6.79 -12.63 -3.80
N ALA A 73 5.57 -13.15 -3.88
CA ALA A 73 5.31 -14.59 -3.91
C ALA A 73 5.97 -15.25 -5.13
N ASN A 74 5.79 -14.67 -6.32
CA ASN A 74 6.40 -15.17 -7.57
C ASN A 74 7.93 -15.16 -7.50
N ARG A 75 8.53 -14.11 -6.92
CA ARG A 75 9.99 -14.03 -6.72
C ARG A 75 10.49 -15.07 -5.74
N ALA A 76 9.80 -15.24 -4.61
CA ALA A 76 10.15 -16.26 -3.62
C ALA A 76 10.09 -17.67 -4.23
N GLU A 77 9.05 -17.96 -5.01
CA GLU A 77 8.92 -19.23 -5.71
C GLU A 77 10.02 -19.43 -6.75
N SER A 78 10.38 -18.39 -7.50
CA SER A 78 11.49 -18.44 -8.46
C SER A 78 12.83 -18.73 -7.79
N LEU A 79 13.13 -18.06 -6.68
CA LEU A 79 14.34 -18.31 -5.89
C LEU A 79 14.34 -19.73 -5.31
N ALA A 80 13.19 -20.21 -4.81
CA ALA A 80 13.07 -21.58 -4.33
C ALA A 80 13.36 -22.60 -5.45
N ARG A 81 12.84 -22.38 -6.67
CA ARG A 81 13.15 -23.21 -7.84
C ARG A 81 14.63 -23.16 -8.21
N GLU A 82 15.27 -22.01 -8.12
CA GLU A 82 16.70 -21.86 -8.37
C GLU A 82 17.53 -22.65 -7.36
N ILE A 83 17.25 -22.50 -6.06
CA ILE A 83 17.91 -23.24 -4.98
C ILE A 83 17.74 -24.76 -5.18
N LEU A 84 16.52 -25.21 -5.46
CA LEU A 84 16.22 -26.63 -5.71
C LEU A 84 16.82 -27.15 -7.02
N GLY A 85 17.06 -26.27 -8.00
CA GLY A 85 17.60 -26.60 -9.31
C GLY A 85 19.12 -26.63 -9.39
N VAL A 86 19.81 -25.91 -8.50
CA VAL A 86 21.28 -25.74 -8.48
C VAL A 86 21.93 -26.51 -7.32
N GLY A 87 21.16 -26.92 -6.30
CA GLY A 87 21.70 -27.64 -5.14
C GLY A 87 22.22 -29.06 -5.44
N PRO A 88 23.03 -29.64 -4.53
CA PRO A 88 23.52 -31.03 -4.59
C PRO A 88 22.46 -32.06 -4.98
N GLN A 89 21.24 -31.89 -4.46
CA GLN A 89 20.07 -32.72 -4.74
C GLN A 89 19.65 -32.74 -6.22
N ALA A 90 19.85 -31.65 -6.96
CA ALA A 90 19.60 -31.61 -8.40
C ALA A 90 20.63 -32.45 -9.17
N THR A 91 21.90 -32.40 -8.75
CA THR A 91 22.98 -33.23 -9.30
C THR A 91 22.71 -34.73 -9.05
N LEU A 92 22.30 -35.09 -7.83
CA LEU A 92 21.90 -36.46 -7.48
C LEU A 92 20.66 -36.93 -8.27
N ARG A 93 19.64 -36.07 -8.42
CA ARG A 93 18.44 -36.37 -9.23
C ARG A 93 18.72 -36.56 -10.72
N ARG A 94 19.78 -35.93 -11.25
CA ARG A 94 20.22 -36.08 -12.65
C ARG A 94 21.05 -37.34 -12.89
N GLY A 95 21.30 -38.14 -11.84
CA GLY A 95 22.02 -39.43 -11.95
C GLY A 95 23.53 -39.33 -11.73
N PHE A 96 24.02 -38.19 -11.23
CA PHE A 96 25.41 -38.05 -10.78
C PHE A 96 25.53 -38.40 -9.29
N ALA A 97 26.72 -38.79 -8.85
CA ALA A 97 27.05 -38.96 -7.45
C ALA A 97 27.97 -37.82 -6.97
N ILE A 98 27.94 -37.52 -5.68
CA ILE A 98 28.83 -36.53 -5.06
C ILE A 98 29.83 -37.29 -4.20
N VAL A 99 31.12 -37.03 -4.39
CA VAL A 99 32.20 -37.67 -3.63
C VAL A 99 32.73 -36.67 -2.60
N ARG A 100 32.85 -37.11 -1.35
CA ARG A 100 33.38 -36.33 -0.24
C ARG A 100 34.51 -37.07 0.47
N ASP A 101 35.42 -36.31 1.08
CA ASP A 101 36.44 -36.85 1.99
C ASP A 101 35.85 -37.13 3.39
N GLU A 102 36.70 -37.54 4.33
CA GLU A 102 36.30 -37.82 5.73
C GLU A 102 35.85 -36.56 6.49
N ASN A 103 36.22 -35.36 6.02
CA ASN A 103 35.81 -34.08 6.58
C ASN A 103 34.50 -33.54 5.96
N GLY A 104 33.96 -34.24 4.95
CA GLY A 104 32.77 -33.84 4.21
C GLY A 104 33.03 -32.85 3.06
N GLU A 105 34.29 -32.55 2.75
CA GLU A 105 34.68 -31.67 1.64
C GLU A 105 34.57 -32.38 0.28
N PRO A 106 34.09 -31.69 -0.78
CA PRO A 106 33.95 -32.30 -2.09
C PRO A 106 35.29 -32.68 -2.72
N VAL A 107 35.43 -33.94 -3.13
CA VAL A 107 36.58 -34.43 -3.91
C VAL A 107 36.24 -34.33 -5.39
N VAL A 108 36.93 -33.42 -6.11
CA VAL A 108 36.57 -33.06 -7.50
C VAL A 108 37.56 -33.58 -8.55
N THR A 109 38.68 -34.16 -8.14
CA THR A 109 39.67 -34.75 -9.05
C THR A 109 40.06 -36.17 -8.63
N ALA A 110 40.42 -36.99 -9.61
CA ALA A 110 40.96 -38.32 -9.34
C ALA A 110 42.23 -38.26 -8.48
N ALA A 111 43.10 -37.26 -8.68
CA ALA A 111 44.34 -37.10 -7.93
C ALA A 111 44.12 -36.84 -6.43
N GLN A 112 43.05 -36.12 -6.07
CA GLN A 112 42.63 -35.97 -4.68
C GLN A 112 42.04 -37.29 -4.16
N ALA A 113 41.19 -37.95 -4.96
CA ALA A 113 40.57 -39.21 -4.57
C ALA A 113 41.59 -40.32 -4.22
N VAL A 114 42.74 -40.40 -4.90
CA VAL A 114 43.76 -41.42 -4.56
C VAL A 114 44.55 -41.11 -3.28
N GLN A 115 44.51 -39.87 -2.79
CA GLN A 115 45.21 -39.46 -1.56
C GLN A 115 44.41 -39.76 -0.30
N GLU A 116 43.08 -39.85 -0.42
CA GLU A 116 42.18 -40.19 0.68
C GLU A 116 42.21 -41.69 0.98
N ALA A 117 42.13 -42.10 2.25
CA ALA A 117 42.05 -43.50 2.64
C ALA A 117 40.63 -44.09 2.48
N SER A 118 39.63 -43.23 2.65
CA SER A 118 38.22 -43.55 2.44
C SER A 118 37.51 -42.35 1.82
N LEU A 119 36.45 -42.64 1.06
CA LEU A 119 35.62 -41.64 0.42
C LEU A 119 34.17 -41.95 0.72
N ASN A 120 33.38 -40.90 0.88
CA ASN A 120 31.96 -40.98 1.04
C ASN A 120 31.29 -40.61 -0.28
N ILE A 121 30.51 -41.54 -0.85
CA ILE A 121 29.79 -41.32 -2.11
C ILE A 121 28.30 -41.17 -1.80
N GLU A 122 27.80 -39.96 -2.03
CA GLU A 122 26.39 -39.61 -1.88
C GLU A 122 25.65 -39.85 -3.20
N PHE A 123 24.59 -40.66 -3.12
CA PHE A 123 23.61 -40.93 -4.16
C PHE A 123 22.26 -40.31 -3.80
N ARG A 124 21.31 -40.32 -4.74
CA ARG A 124 19.96 -39.78 -4.53
C ARG A 124 19.23 -40.45 -3.36
N ASP A 125 19.49 -41.72 -3.09
CA ASP A 125 18.77 -42.56 -2.14
C ASP A 125 19.59 -42.94 -0.90
N GLY A 126 20.82 -42.46 -0.78
CA GLY A 126 21.65 -42.73 0.38
C GLY A 126 23.13 -42.52 0.09
N THR A 127 23.94 -42.93 1.05
CA THR A 127 25.36 -42.68 1.05
C THR A 127 26.10 -43.99 1.30
N ILE A 128 27.21 -44.20 0.59
CA ILE A 128 28.07 -45.35 0.79
C ILE A 128 29.49 -44.90 1.10
N ASP A 129 30.15 -45.62 2.01
CA ASP A 129 31.57 -45.44 2.27
C ASP A 129 32.37 -46.42 1.40
N VAL A 130 33.37 -45.91 0.70
CA VAL A 130 34.28 -46.70 -0.14
C VAL A 130 35.71 -46.50 0.32
N LYS A 131 36.52 -47.55 0.21
CA LYS A 131 37.96 -47.46 0.40
C LYS A 131 38.65 -47.29 -0.93
N THR A 132 39.64 -46.42 -0.99
CA THR A 132 40.44 -46.21 -2.19
C THR A 132 41.43 -47.37 -2.29
N ALA A 133 41.51 -47.99 -3.47
CA ALA A 133 42.57 -48.95 -3.74
C ALA A 133 43.81 -48.14 -4.12
N ALA A 134 44.87 -48.24 -3.32
CA ALA A 134 46.18 -47.72 -3.70
C ALA A 134 46.61 -48.43 -4.99
N ASN A 135 46.71 -47.67 -6.10
CA ASN A 135 47.30 -48.14 -7.34
C ASN A 135 48.82 -48.20 -7.24
#